data_AF-A0A0C3RRF9-F1
#
_entry.id   AF-A0A0C3RRF9-F1
#
_cell.length_a   1.000
_cell.length_b   1.000
_cell.length_c   1.000
_cell.angle_alpha   90.00
_cell.angle_beta   90.00
_cell.angle_gamma   90.00
#
_symmetry.space_group_name_H-M   'P 1'
#
loop_
_entity.id
_entity.type
_entity.pdbx_description
1 polymer ?
#
loop_
_entity_poly.entity_id
_entity_poly.type
_entity_poly.pdbx_seq_one_letter_code
_entity_poly.pdbx_strand_id
1 'polypeptide(L)'
;VTPLWIERTIILGTRQEPDFFSPHPAMLFSGVVATACDLSKSDNEVMAAGVSSLGGQWRYALTRDVTHLFALGTGSLKYRTAMHFKDAAENEVPLPIKILVPHW
;
A
#
# COMPACT_ATOMS: atom_id res chain seq x y z
N VAL A 1 14.07 -10.11 7.10
CA VAL A 1 12.61 -9.94 6.93
C VAL A 1 11.97 -9.65 8.28
N THR A 2 10.86 -8.90 8.32
CA THR A 2 10.00 -8.71 9.50
C THR A 2 8.92 -9.82 9.58
N PRO A 3 8.25 -10.03 10.74
CA PRO A 3 7.14 -10.97 10.86
C PRO A 3 6.02 -10.75 9.82
N LEU A 4 5.81 -9.49 9.43
CA LEU A 4 4.85 -9.08 8.41
C LEU A 4 5.03 -9.80 7.07
N TRP A 5 6.26 -10.22 6.72
CA TRP A 5 6.52 -10.98 5.49
C TRP A 5 5.75 -12.31 5.47
N ILE A 6 5.71 -13.01 6.61
CA ILE A 6 5.01 -14.29 6.76
C ILE A 6 3.50 -14.04 6.73
N GLU A 7 3.02 -13.07 7.51
CA GLU A 7 1.59 -12.70 7.56
C GLU A 7 1.05 -12.37 6.16
N ARG A 8 1.78 -11.52 5.41
CA ARG A 8 1.40 -11.16 4.04
C ARG A 8 1.45 -12.34 3.08
N THR A 9 2.45 -13.20 3.20
CA THR A 9 2.56 -14.41 2.37
C THR A 9 1.36 -15.34 2.59
N ILE A 10 0.91 -15.51 3.84
CA ILE A 10 -0.26 -16.33 4.19
C ILE A 10 -1.54 -15.68 3.66
N ILE A 11 -1.77 -14.41 3.96
CA ILE A 11 -2.99 -13.67 3.55
C ILE A 11 -3.14 -13.63 2.03
N LEU A 12 -2.04 -13.43 1.32
CA LEU A 12 -2.06 -13.38 -0.14
C LEU A 12 -1.99 -14.77 -0.78
N GLY A 13 -1.67 -15.83 -0.03
CA GLY A 13 -1.50 -17.17 -0.58
C GLY A 13 -0.40 -17.23 -1.66
N THR A 14 0.55 -16.31 -1.61
CA THR A 14 1.64 -16.17 -2.59
C THR A 14 2.88 -15.67 -1.88
N ARG A 15 4.04 -16.30 -2.14
CA ARG A 15 5.32 -15.90 -1.55
C ARG A 15 5.63 -14.44 -1.89
N GLN A 16 5.79 -13.62 -0.86
CA GLN A 16 6.18 -12.22 -1.03
C GLN A 16 7.70 -12.09 -1.22
N GLU A 17 8.13 -11.03 -1.88
CA GLU A 17 9.55 -10.74 -2.07
C GLU A 17 10.18 -10.23 -0.74
N PRO A 18 11.18 -10.93 -0.18
CA PRO A 18 11.78 -10.59 1.12
C PRO A 18 12.37 -9.19 1.24
N ASP A 19 12.86 -8.62 0.14
CA ASP A 19 13.59 -7.34 0.12
C ASP A 19 12.71 -6.16 0.56
N PHE A 20 11.40 -6.25 0.32
CA PHE A 20 10.42 -5.25 0.76
C PHE A 20 9.98 -5.42 2.21
N PHE A 21 10.61 -6.30 2.99
CA PHE A 21 10.27 -6.54 4.39
C PHE A 21 11.51 -6.42 5.28
N SER A 22 12.42 -5.50 4.95
CA SER A 22 13.63 -5.24 5.71
C SER A 22 13.32 -4.77 7.15
N PRO A 23 14.02 -5.27 8.18
CA PRO A 23 13.92 -4.74 9.55
C PRO A 23 14.80 -3.50 9.78
N HIS A 24 15.53 -3.03 8.77
CA HIS A 24 16.44 -1.90 8.92
C HIS A 24 15.66 -0.60 9.16
N PRO A 25 16.04 0.24 10.15
CA PRO A 25 15.25 1.41 10.54
C PRO A 25 15.14 2.49 9.46
N ALA A 26 16.09 2.56 8.52
CA ALA A 26 16.00 3.47 7.37
C ALA A 26 14.95 3.04 6.32
N MET A 27 14.45 1.80 6.38
CA MET A 27 13.45 1.28 5.44
C MET A 27 12.05 1.58 5.97
N LEU A 28 11.69 2.88 5.98
CA LEU A 28 10.46 3.40 6.59
C LEU A 28 9.19 2.80 5.98
N PHE A 29 9.24 2.38 4.72
CA PHE A 29 8.12 1.79 3.99
C PHE A 29 8.26 0.27 3.80
N SER A 30 9.07 -0.39 4.62
CA SER A 30 9.13 -1.85 4.70
C SER A 30 7.72 -2.43 4.95
N GLY A 31 7.29 -3.31 4.05
CA GLY A 31 5.97 -3.95 4.06
C GLY A 31 4.85 -3.12 3.43
N VAL A 32 5.13 -1.90 2.97
CA VAL A 32 4.15 -1.03 2.32
C VAL A 32 4.06 -1.35 0.83
N VAL A 33 2.83 -1.56 0.38
CA VAL A 33 2.45 -1.54 -1.04
C VAL A 33 1.46 -0.40 -1.24
N ALA A 34 1.85 0.62 -2.01
CA ALA A 34 1.12 1.86 -2.16
C ALA A 34 0.62 2.09 -3.59
N THR A 35 -0.47 2.84 -3.70
CA THR A 35 -0.99 3.41 -4.94
C THR A 35 -1.60 4.78 -4.64
N ALA A 36 -1.92 5.56 -5.67
CA ALA A 36 -2.63 6.82 -5.50
C ALA A 36 -3.79 7.03 -6.47
N CYS A 37 -4.71 7.91 -6.10
CA CYS A 37 -5.74 8.46 -6.98
C CYS A 37 -5.79 9.98 -6.89
N ASP A 38 -6.27 10.60 -7.97
CA ASP A 38 -6.47 12.05 -8.05
C ASP A 38 -5.17 12.86 -7.86
N LEU A 39 -4.02 12.24 -8.19
CA LEU A 39 -2.70 12.87 -8.30
C LEU A 39 -2.33 13.09 -9.76
N SER A 40 -1.58 14.15 -10.04
CA SER A 40 -0.98 14.34 -11.36
C SER A 40 0.02 13.22 -11.68
N LYS A 41 0.41 13.07 -12.95
CA LYS A 41 1.41 12.07 -13.34
C LYS A 41 2.76 12.33 -12.66
N SER A 42 3.19 13.60 -12.60
CA SER A 42 4.44 13.99 -11.94
C SER A 42 4.41 13.67 -10.44
N ASP A 43 3.30 13.96 -9.76
CA ASP A 43 3.19 13.67 -8.33
C ASP A 43 3.20 12.16 -8.06
N ASN A 44 2.56 11.37 -8.93
CA ASN A 44 2.62 9.90 -8.85
C ASN A 44 4.06 9.38 -8.96
N GLU A 45 4.86 9.93 -9.87
CA GLU A 45 6.26 9.52 -10.06
C GLU A 45 7.11 9.86 -8.83
N VAL A 46 6.90 11.05 -8.24
CA VAL A 46 7.58 11.46 -7.00
C VAL A 46 7.19 10.54 -5.83
N MET A 47 5.91 10.25 -5.66
CA MET A 47 5.43 9.34 -4.61
C MET A 47 5.97 7.92 -4.81
N ALA A 48 5.96 7.41 -6.04
CA ALA A 48 6.50 6.09 -6.35
C ALA A 48 7.99 6.00 -6.01
N ALA A 49 8.79 7.02 -6.40
CA ALA A 49 10.21 7.08 -6.10
C ALA A 49 10.47 7.14 -4.58
N GLY A 50 9.73 7.99 -3.86
CA GLY A 50 9.83 8.10 -2.40
C GLY A 50 9.52 6.78 -1.71
N VAL A 51 8.38 6.16 -2.05
CA VAL A 51 7.96 4.87 -1.48
C VAL A 51 9.00 3.79 -1.73
N SER A 52 9.46 3.65 -2.98
CA SER A 52 10.42 2.61 -3.35
C SER A 52 11.81 2.83 -2.76
N SER A 53 12.29 4.07 -2.66
CA SER A 53 13.61 4.38 -2.08
C SER A 53 13.72 4.02 -0.60
N LEU A 54 12.60 3.95 0.11
CA LEU A 54 12.53 3.63 1.55
C LEU A 54 11.96 2.22 1.81
N GLY A 55 12.02 1.34 0.81
CA GLY A 55 11.74 -0.10 0.98
C GLY A 55 10.30 -0.54 0.71
N GLY A 56 9.46 0.35 0.19
CA GLY A 56 8.08 0.03 -0.20
C GLY A 56 7.95 -0.34 -1.68
N GLN A 57 6.73 -0.71 -2.05
CA GLN A 57 6.35 -1.04 -3.42
C GLN A 57 5.30 -0.06 -3.93
N TRP A 58 5.34 0.23 -5.22
CA TRP A 58 4.33 1.04 -5.89
C TRP A 58 3.51 0.20 -6.88
N ARG A 59 2.21 0.48 -6.95
CA ARG A 59 1.27 -0.06 -7.94
C ARG A 59 0.50 1.10 -8.56
N TYR A 60 0.43 1.14 -9.89
CA TYR A 60 -0.43 2.11 -10.57
C TYR A 60 -1.92 1.74 -10.50
N ALA A 61 -2.22 0.44 -10.45
CA ALA A 61 -3.57 -0.07 -10.22
C ALA A 61 -3.81 -0.36 -8.74
N LEU A 62 -5.07 -0.40 -8.33
CA LEU A 62 -5.46 -0.92 -7.02
C LEU A 62 -5.60 -2.44 -7.11
N THR A 63 -4.66 -3.15 -6.51
CA THR A 63 -4.59 -4.62 -6.46
C THR A 63 -4.80 -5.12 -5.03
N ARG A 64 -5.07 -6.42 -4.88
CA ARG A 64 -5.35 -7.04 -3.57
C ARG A 64 -4.21 -6.93 -2.56
N ASP A 65 -2.97 -6.79 -3.04
CA ASP A 65 -1.78 -6.62 -2.20
C ASP A 65 -1.56 -5.16 -1.75
N VAL A 66 -2.35 -4.19 -2.23
CA VAL A 66 -2.22 -2.80 -1.80
C VAL A 66 -2.61 -2.64 -0.32
N THR A 67 -1.79 -1.89 0.40
CA THR A 67 -1.94 -1.61 1.83
C THR A 67 -2.24 -0.13 2.09
N HIS A 68 -1.82 0.77 1.20
CA HIS A 68 -1.98 2.21 1.34
C HIS A 68 -2.48 2.80 0.01
N LEU A 69 -3.60 3.53 0.08
CA LEU A 69 -4.08 4.39 -1.00
C LEU A 69 -3.87 5.85 -0.59
N PHE A 70 -3.06 6.58 -1.34
CA PHE A 70 -2.96 8.03 -1.24
C PHE A 70 -4.03 8.69 -2.11
N ALA A 71 -4.89 9.51 -1.52
CA ALA A 71 -6.01 10.14 -2.20
C ALA A 71 -6.08 11.63 -1.87
N LEU A 72 -6.23 12.48 -2.90
CA LEU A 72 -6.58 13.89 -2.73
C LEU A 72 -8.09 14.16 -2.84
N GLY A 73 -8.85 13.20 -3.37
CA GLY A 73 -10.29 13.31 -3.54
C GLY A 73 -10.99 11.96 -3.31
N THR A 74 -12.31 12.04 -3.18
CA THR A 74 -13.17 10.87 -2.90
C THR A 74 -13.93 10.37 -4.13
N GLY A 75 -13.83 11.08 -5.25
CA GLY A 75 -14.64 10.83 -6.45
C GLY A 75 -14.16 9.68 -7.32
N SER A 76 -12.89 9.28 -7.22
CA SER A 76 -12.34 8.25 -8.09
C SER A 76 -12.95 6.87 -7.81
N LEU A 77 -13.02 6.03 -8.85
CA LEU A 77 -13.40 4.62 -8.69
C LEU A 77 -12.43 3.92 -7.73
N LYS A 78 -11.14 4.24 -7.81
CA LYS A 78 -10.10 3.68 -6.95
C LYS A 78 -10.38 3.98 -5.47
N TYR A 79 -10.77 5.20 -5.13
CA TYR A 79 -11.16 5.59 -3.78
C TYR A 79 -12.36 4.79 -3.28
N ARG A 80 -13.44 4.73 -4.07
CA ARG A 80 -14.65 3.99 -3.69
C ARG A 80 -14.40 2.50 -3.48
N THR A 81 -13.60 1.89 -4.36
CA THR A 81 -13.21 0.47 -4.24
C THR A 81 -12.35 0.24 -2.99
N ALA A 82 -11.38 1.11 -2.72
CA ALA A 82 -10.57 1.01 -1.50
C ALA A 82 -11.43 1.16 -0.23
N MET A 83 -12.41 2.06 -0.24
CA MET A 83 -13.33 2.25 0.87
C MET A 83 -14.15 0.98 1.16
N HIS A 84 -14.70 0.35 0.12
CA HIS A 84 -15.40 -0.93 0.25
C HIS A 84 -14.52 -2.02 0.90
N PHE A 85 -13.24 -2.12 0.52
CA PHE A 85 -12.33 -3.09 1.12
C PHE A 85 -11.88 -2.73 2.52
N LYS A 86 -11.80 -1.44 2.85
CA LYS A 86 -11.52 -0.98 4.22
C LYS A 86 -12.65 -1.39 5.16
N ASP A 87 -13.91 -1.18 4.77
CA ASP A 87 -15.09 -1.51 5.58
C ASP A 87 -15.26 -3.04 5.74
N ALA A 88 -15.01 -3.81 4.68
CA ALA A 88 -15.05 -5.27 4.74
C ALA A 88 -13.97 -5.87 5.66
N ALA A 89 -12.81 -5.22 5.72
CA ALA A 89 -11.69 -5.70 6.53
C ALA A 89 -11.86 -5.44 8.03
N GLU A 90 -12.65 -4.45 8.44
CA GLU A 90 -13.00 -4.24 9.87
C GLU A 90 -13.78 -5.42 10.48
N ASN A 91 -14.36 -6.29 9.64
CA ASN A 91 -15.20 -7.40 10.09
C ASN A 91 -14.56 -8.79 9.92
N GLU A 92 -13.69 -9.02 8.92
CA GLU A 92 -13.20 -10.39 8.60
C GLU A 92 -11.75 -10.53 8.08
N VAL A 93 -11.09 -9.43 7.65
CA VAL A 93 -9.77 -9.52 6.98
C VAL A 93 -8.66 -8.95 7.87
N PRO A 94 -7.57 -9.70 8.12
CA PRO A 94 -6.55 -9.30 9.09
C PRO A 94 -5.74 -8.04 8.75
N LEU A 95 -5.84 -7.45 7.54
CA LEU A 95 -5.09 -6.25 7.16
C LEU A 95 -5.92 -5.29 6.28
N PRO A 96 -6.64 -4.32 6.85
CA PRO A 96 -7.39 -3.31 6.11
C PRO A 96 -6.46 -2.37 5.30
N ILE A 97 -6.92 -1.96 4.13
CA ILE A 97 -6.27 -0.90 3.36
C ILE A 97 -6.40 0.45 4.09
N LYS A 98 -5.29 1.20 4.19
CA LYS A 98 -5.27 2.55 4.73
C LYS A 98 -5.50 3.55 3.61
N ILE A 99 -6.41 4.50 3.82
CA ILE A 99 -6.68 5.59 2.89
C ILE A 99 -6.15 6.87 3.55
N LEU A 100 -5.22 7.53 2.88
CA LEU A 100 -4.40 8.61 3.43
C LEU A 100 -4.27 9.77 2.44
N VAL A 101 -3.83 10.91 2.94
CA VAL A 101 -3.42 12.07 2.14
C VAL A 101 -1.90 12.04 1.92
N PRO A 102 -1.35 12.65 0.85
CA PRO A 102 0.06 12.51 0.49
C PRO A 102 1.10 13.02 1.49
N HIS A 103 0.69 13.78 2.52
CA HIS A 103 1.58 14.34 3.54
C HIS A 103 1.79 13.43 4.77
N TRP A 104 1.27 12.21 4.74
CA TRP A 104 1.53 11.16 5.72
C TRP A 104 2.98 10.65 5.62
#